data_AF-A0A356BVS1-F1
#
_entry.id   AF-A0A356BVS1-F1
#
_cell.length_a   1.000
_cell.length_b   1.000
_cell.length_c   1.000
_cell.angle_alpha   90.00
_cell.angle_beta   90.00
_cell.angle_gamma   90.00
#
_symmetry.space_group_name_H-M   'P 1'
#
loop_
_entity.id
_entity.type
_entity.pdbx_description
1 polymer ?
#
loop_
_entity_poly.entity_id
_entity_poly.type
_entity_poly.pdbx_seq_one_letter_code
_entity_poly.pdbx_strand_id
1 'polypeptide(L)'
;GNISLPEQEMHTTAYWFSIPKEKVENLDRGALQSALVGSAHLLGNIASLELMCEPSDLGVTAQIRSPFTGDPTVYIYEKYPGGVGFSEKLFESHERLLWRALSIIKKCPCPSGCPSCVGPVEEVGDNGKTHTSWFLKGVLDHGPEQQTTEVFTPTE
;
A
#
# COMPACT_ATOMS: atom_id res chain seq x y z
N GLY A 1 29.00 12.69 -13.00
CA GLY A 1 29.85 13.01 -11.83
C GLY A 1 29.27 12.32 -10.62
N ASN A 2 30.09 11.86 -9.68
CA ASN A 2 29.58 11.22 -8.46
C ASN A 2 28.91 12.26 -7.57
N ILE A 3 27.68 11.97 -7.14
CA ILE A 3 26.99 12.71 -6.09
C ILE A 3 27.43 12.06 -4.77
N SER A 4 28.16 12.81 -3.94
CA SER A 4 28.63 12.37 -2.61
C SER A 4 27.87 13.16 -1.54
N LEU A 5 26.62 12.78 -1.30
CA LEU A 5 25.80 13.29 -0.20
C LEU A 5 25.45 12.11 0.71
N PRO A 6 25.35 12.34 2.04
CA PRO A 6 24.90 11.30 2.95
C PRO A 6 23.44 10.91 2.64
N GLU A 7 23.09 9.66 2.94
CA GLU A 7 21.71 9.21 2.89
C GLU A 7 20.85 10.03 3.86
N GLN A 8 19.69 10.48 3.39
CA GLN A 8 18.75 11.24 4.19
C GLN A 8 17.63 10.32 4.65
N GLU A 9 17.56 10.07 5.95
CA GLU A 9 16.55 9.23 6.57
C GLU A 9 15.54 10.08 7.35
N MET A 10 14.29 9.63 7.41
CA MET A 10 13.25 10.22 8.22
C MET A 10 12.55 9.14 9.03
N HIS A 11 12.75 9.15 10.35
CA HIS A 11 12.02 8.29 11.25
C HIS A 11 10.57 8.79 11.38
N THR A 12 9.61 7.93 11.09
CA THR A 12 8.19 8.23 11.14
C THR A 12 7.37 6.97 11.42
N THR A 13 6.07 7.13 11.60
CA THR A 13 5.10 6.05 11.74
C THR A 13 4.54 5.64 10.39
N ALA A 14 4.19 4.36 10.27
CA ALA A 14 3.57 3.81 9.08
C ALA A 14 2.47 2.81 9.45
N TYR A 15 1.45 2.74 8.60
CA TYR A 15 0.46 1.69 8.53
C TYR A 15 0.76 0.83 7.29
N TRP A 16 0.86 -0.49 7.45
CA TRP A 16 1.07 -1.40 6.32
C TRP A 16 0.19 -2.65 6.35
N PHE A 17 0.09 -3.37 5.25
CA PHE A 17 -0.56 -4.68 5.27
C PHE A 17 0.02 -5.54 4.14
N SER A 18 -0.02 -6.84 4.34
CA SER A 18 0.63 -7.83 3.48
C SER A 18 -0.28 -9.00 3.16
N ILE A 19 0.12 -9.76 2.14
CA ILE A 19 -0.41 -11.10 1.87
C ILE A 19 0.74 -12.10 2.02
N PRO A 20 0.55 -13.26 2.68
CA PRO A 20 1.61 -14.26 2.79
C PRO A 20 2.17 -14.63 1.42
N LYS A 21 3.50 -14.69 1.27
CA LYS A 21 4.18 -15.05 0.01
C LYS A 21 3.69 -16.39 -0.57
N GLU A 22 3.26 -17.33 0.27
CA GLU A 22 2.75 -18.64 -0.15
C GLU A 22 1.48 -18.51 -0.99
N LYS A 23 0.67 -17.46 -0.77
CA LYS A 23 -0.53 -17.19 -1.56
C LYS A 23 -0.25 -16.56 -2.92
N VAL A 24 0.93 -15.97 -3.10
CA VAL A 24 1.34 -15.33 -4.37
C VAL A 24 2.40 -16.13 -5.12
N GLU A 25 2.88 -17.26 -4.59
CA GLU A 25 3.98 -18.03 -5.17
C GLU A 25 3.71 -18.47 -6.62
N ASN A 26 2.46 -18.81 -6.92
CA ASN A 26 2.01 -19.22 -8.25
C ASN A 26 1.45 -18.08 -9.10
N LEU A 27 1.49 -16.84 -8.59
CA LEU A 27 1.00 -15.67 -9.32
C LEU A 27 2.10 -15.13 -10.22
N ASP A 28 1.71 -14.70 -11.43
CA ASP A 28 2.63 -13.98 -12.31
C ASP A 28 3.18 -12.72 -11.61
N ARG A 29 4.49 -12.46 -11.76
CA ARG A 29 5.13 -11.32 -11.09
C ARG A 29 4.58 -9.99 -11.59
N GLY A 30 4.22 -9.89 -12.87
CA GLY A 30 3.58 -8.72 -13.45
C GLY A 30 2.18 -8.49 -12.87
N ALA A 31 1.40 -9.56 -12.69
CA ALA A 31 0.11 -9.50 -12.03
C ALA A 31 0.22 -9.04 -10.55
N LEU A 32 1.19 -9.55 -9.81
CA LEU A 32 1.46 -9.12 -8.43
C LEU A 32 1.87 -7.63 -8.37
N GLN A 33 2.79 -7.22 -9.24
CA GLN A 33 3.22 -5.81 -9.32
C GLN A 33 2.04 -4.90 -9.67
N SER A 34 1.24 -5.29 -10.66
CA SER A 34 0.00 -4.60 -11.05
C SER A 34 -0.96 -4.44 -9.87
N ALA A 35 -1.17 -5.50 -9.09
CA ALA A 35 -2.02 -5.45 -7.90
C ALA A 35 -1.51 -4.46 -6.85
N LEU A 36 -0.20 -4.51 -6.56
CA LEU A 36 0.46 -3.69 -5.54
C LEU A 36 0.49 -2.21 -5.91
N VAL A 37 0.92 -1.87 -7.14
CA VAL A 37 0.92 -0.50 -7.65
C VAL A 37 -0.51 0.05 -7.66
N GLY A 38 -1.47 -0.75 -8.15
CA GLY A 38 -2.86 -0.32 -8.18
C GLY A 38 -3.47 -0.10 -6.79
N SER A 39 -3.04 -0.90 -5.82
CA SER A 39 -3.41 -0.70 -4.40
C SER A 39 -2.81 0.57 -3.84
N ALA A 40 -1.54 0.85 -4.12
CA ALA A 40 -0.84 2.05 -3.63
C ALA A 40 -1.47 3.35 -4.16
N HIS A 41 -1.77 3.41 -5.47
CA HIS A 41 -2.47 4.56 -6.05
C HIS A 41 -3.83 4.79 -5.40
N LEU A 42 -4.64 3.73 -5.33
CA LEU A 42 -5.99 3.83 -4.82
C LEU A 42 -6.00 4.22 -3.34
N LEU A 43 -5.17 3.59 -2.53
CA LEU A 43 -5.12 3.81 -1.09
C LEU A 43 -4.47 5.13 -0.72
N GLY A 44 -3.49 5.63 -1.49
CA GLY A 44 -2.96 6.98 -1.29
C GLY A 44 -4.04 8.04 -1.42
N ASN A 45 -4.95 7.88 -2.40
CA ASN A 45 -6.07 8.80 -2.58
C ASN A 45 -7.13 8.66 -1.48
N ILE A 46 -7.46 7.43 -1.07
CA ILE A 46 -8.53 7.19 -0.09
C ILE A 46 -8.07 7.51 1.34
N ALA A 47 -6.81 7.23 1.70
CA ALA A 47 -6.31 7.44 3.04
C ALA A 47 -6.44 8.91 3.46
N SER A 48 -6.13 9.86 2.58
CA SER A 48 -6.31 11.29 2.86
C SER A 48 -7.77 11.68 3.09
N LEU A 49 -8.71 11.08 2.34
CA LEU A 49 -10.15 11.30 2.56
C LEU A 49 -10.65 10.64 3.86
N GLU A 50 -10.07 9.52 4.25
CA GLU A 50 -10.39 8.81 5.49
C GLU A 50 -9.92 9.59 6.72
N LEU A 51 -8.72 10.17 6.63
CA LEU A 51 -8.05 10.89 7.71
C LEU A 51 -8.36 12.37 7.75
N MET A 52 -9.02 12.90 6.72
CA MET A 52 -9.25 14.33 6.50
C MET A 52 -7.93 15.13 6.50
N CYS A 53 -6.90 14.60 5.83
CA CYS A 53 -5.59 15.22 5.67
C CYS A 53 -5.30 15.55 4.20
N GLU A 54 -4.19 16.22 3.93
CA GLU A 54 -3.75 16.47 2.56
C GLU A 54 -3.05 15.22 1.97
N PRO A 55 -3.15 14.96 0.66
CA PRO A 55 -2.36 13.91 0.00
C PRO A 55 -0.85 14.05 0.17
N SER A 56 -0.36 15.28 0.33
CA SER A 56 1.05 15.58 0.61
C SER A 56 1.52 15.14 1.99
N ASP A 57 0.60 14.96 2.95
CA ASP A 57 0.92 14.55 4.32
C ASP A 57 1.29 13.07 4.42
N LEU A 58 0.94 12.29 3.41
CA LEU A 58 1.13 10.85 3.36
C LEU A 58 2.07 10.45 2.22
N GLY A 59 2.89 9.44 2.46
CA GLY A 59 3.58 8.67 1.44
C GLY A 59 2.96 7.29 1.34
N VAL A 60 2.93 6.73 0.13
CA VAL A 60 2.52 5.34 -0.09
C VAL A 60 3.58 4.65 -0.92
N THR A 61 3.98 3.44 -0.52
CA THR A 61 4.92 2.61 -1.28
C THR A 61 4.44 1.17 -1.29
N ALA A 62 4.65 0.49 -2.42
CA ALA A 62 4.31 -0.91 -2.60
C ALA A 62 5.58 -1.71 -2.86
N GLN A 63 5.75 -2.82 -2.16
CA GLN A 63 6.95 -3.64 -2.23
C GLN A 63 6.54 -5.09 -2.51
N ILE A 64 7.09 -5.68 -3.58
CA ILE A 64 6.86 -7.09 -3.94
C ILE A 64 7.37 -8.02 -2.83
N ARG A 65 8.45 -7.62 -2.18
CA ARG A 65 9.03 -8.32 -1.04
C ARG A 65 9.53 -7.26 -0.07
N SER A 66 8.79 -7.04 1.02
CA SER A 66 9.24 -6.13 2.05
C SER A 66 10.45 -6.69 2.79
N PRO A 67 11.42 -5.84 3.17
CA PRO A 67 12.54 -6.26 4.02
C PRO A 67 12.10 -6.59 5.45
N PHE A 68 10.94 -6.07 5.90
CA PHE A 68 10.44 -6.26 7.26
C PHE A 68 9.55 -7.50 7.41
N THR A 69 8.71 -7.78 6.41
CA THR A 69 7.78 -8.93 6.47
C THR A 69 8.25 -10.10 5.61
N GLY A 70 9.10 -9.85 4.60
CA GLY A 70 9.42 -10.84 3.56
C GLY A 70 8.29 -11.08 2.57
N ASP A 71 7.17 -10.39 2.72
CA ASP A 71 5.92 -10.58 1.97
C ASP A 71 5.62 -9.37 1.07
N PRO A 72 4.78 -9.53 0.04
CA PRO A 72 4.21 -8.42 -0.72
C PRO A 72 3.42 -7.49 0.20
N THR A 73 3.84 -6.23 0.29
CA THR A 73 3.36 -5.29 1.31
C THR A 73 3.11 -3.91 0.72
N VAL A 74 2.02 -3.28 1.15
CA VAL A 74 1.74 -1.85 0.89
C VAL A 74 1.91 -1.08 2.20
N TYR A 75 2.70 -0.01 2.16
CA TYR A 75 2.95 0.91 3.26
C TYR A 75 2.31 2.26 2.98
N ILE A 76 1.65 2.83 3.99
CA ILE A 76 1.20 4.22 4.04
C ILE A 76 1.89 4.84 5.26
N TYR A 77 2.70 5.87 5.05
CA TYR A 77 3.52 6.47 6.10
C TYR A 77 3.35 7.99 6.14
N GLU A 78 3.67 8.57 7.27
CA GLU A 78 3.48 10.01 7.50
C GLU A 78 4.70 10.78 7.02
N LYS A 79 4.51 11.84 6.24
CA LYS A 79 5.60 12.73 5.82
C LYS A 79 5.93 13.78 6.89
N TYR A 80 5.93 13.32 8.13
CA TYR A 80 6.21 14.10 9.33
C TYR A 80 7.19 13.34 10.22
N PRO A 81 8.28 13.96 10.69
CA PRO A 81 9.20 13.33 11.64
C PRO A 81 8.47 12.90 12.92
N GLY A 82 8.68 11.65 13.33
CA GLY A 82 8.06 11.06 14.52
C GLY A 82 6.58 10.65 14.37
N GLY A 83 5.92 11.04 13.27
CA GLY A 83 4.49 10.79 13.09
C GLY A 83 3.59 11.73 13.89
N VAL A 84 2.36 11.90 13.41
CA VAL A 84 1.29 12.71 14.04
C VAL A 84 0.04 11.88 14.36
N GLY A 85 0.07 10.57 14.10
CA GLY A 85 -0.99 9.61 14.47
C GLY A 85 -1.94 9.24 13.34
N PHE A 86 -1.61 9.56 12.08
CA PHE A 86 -2.42 9.10 10.94
C PHE A 86 -2.33 7.58 10.75
N SER A 87 -1.16 6.99 10.95
CA SER A 87 -0.93 5.56 10.81
C SER A 87 -1.76 4.75 11.81
N GLU A 88 -1.84 5.20 13.06
CA GLU A 88 -2.68 4.58 14.10
C GLU A 88 -4.17 4.62 13.72
N LYS A 89 -4.66 5.76 13.24
CA LYS A 89 -6.05 5.87 12.74
C LYS A 89 -6.33 4.98 11.54
N LEU A 90 -5.36 4.81 10.63
CA LEU A 90 -5.49 3.89 9.49
C LEU A 90 -5.51 2.43 9.96
N PHE A 91 -4.71 2.10 10.97
CA PHE A 91 -4.73 0.78 11.62
C PHE A 91 -6.12 0.47 12.19
N GLU A 92 -6.67 1.38 13.00
CA GLU A 92 -8.01 1.23 13.58
C GLU A 92 -9.12 1.16 12.53
N SER A 93 -8.90 1.77 11.35
CA SER A 93 -9.86 1.82 10.26
C SER A 93 -9.55 0.87 9.10
N HIS A 94 -8.68 -0.11 9.31
CA HIS A 94 -8.18 -1.06 8.30
C HIS A 94 -9.29 -1.59 7.38
N GLU A 95 -10.29 -2.26 7.94
CA GLU A 95 -11.37 -2.86 7.13
C GLU A 95 -12.16 -1.79 6.36
N ARG A 96 -12.45 -0.66 7.01
CA ARG A 96 -13.22 0.44 6.41
C ARG A 96 -12.48 1.02 5.20
N LEU A 97 -11.17 1.20 5.32
CA LEU A 97 -10.30 1.66 4.24
C LEU A 97 -10.33 0.70 3.05
N LEU A 98 -10.14 -0.61 3.29
CA LEU A 98 -10.12 -1.61 2.24
C LEU A 98 -11.49 -1.78 1.55
N TRP A 99 -12.59 -1.77 2.31
CA TRP A 99 -13.94 -1.81 1.75
C TRP A 99 -14.26 -0.59 0.89
N ARG A 100 -13.81 0.61 1.30
CA ARG A 100 -13.94 1.83 0.48
C ARG A 100 -13.17 1.69 -0.83
N ALA A 101 -11.94 1.19 -0.78
CA ALA A 101 -11.15 0.91 -1.97
C ALA A 101 -11.86 -0.06 -2.93
N LEU A 102 -12.32 -1.20 -2.43
CA LEU A 102 -13.08 -2.18 -3.24
C LEU A 102 -14.37 -1.59 -3.83
N SER A 103 -15.07 -0.74 -3.08
CA SER A 103 -16.25 -0.02 -3.57
C SER A 103 -15.92 0.92 -4.74
N ILE A 104 -14.81 1.65 -4.68
CA ILE A 104 -14.37 2.53 -5.78
C ILE A 104 -14.03 1.72 -7.03
N ILE A 105 -13.29 0.61 -6.88
CA ILE A 105 -12.96 -0.29 -8.01
C ILE A 105 -14.24 -0.77 -8.70
N LYS A 106 -15.23 -1.22 -7.90
CA LYS A 106 -16.51 -1.73 -8.40
C LYS A 106 -17.36 -0.67 -9.11
N LYS A 107 -17.38 0.57 -8.62
CA LYS A 107 -18.23 1.65 -9.16
C LYS A 107 -17.59 2.38 -10.34
N CYS A 108 -16.26 2.34 -10.46
CA CYS A 108 -15.57 3.03 -11.54
C CYS A 108 -15.88 2.36 -12.89
N PRO A 109 -16.23 3.11 -13.95
CA PRO A 109 -16.64 2.54 -15.24
C PRO A 109 -15.47 2.14 -16.14
N CYS A 110 -14.21 2.49 -15.81
CA CYS A 110 -13.08 2.17 -16.69
C CYS A 110 -12.83 0.64 -16.79
N PRO A 111 -12.30 0.13 -17.90
CA PRO A 111 -12.10 -1.31 -18.08
C PRO A 111 -10.93 -1.86 -17.25
N SER A 112 -9.80 -1.16 -17.25
CA SER A 112 -8.51 -1.69 -16.77
C SER A 112 -7.98 -0.93 -15.56
N GLY A 113 -8.04 0.40 -15.61
CA GLY A 113 -7.55 1.31 -14.58
C GLY A 113 -7.68 2.76 -15.07
N CYS A 114 -7.80 3.71 -14.14
CA CYS A 114 -7.66 5.14 -14.43
C CYS A 114 -7.16 5.89 -13.19
N PRO A 115 -6.68 7.14 -13.33
CA PRO A 115 -6.20 7.95 -12.20
C PRO A 115 -7.20 8.10 -11.03
N SER A 116 -8.49 7.97 -11.29
CA SER A 116 -9.55 8.07 -10.27
C SER A 116 -9.83 6.76 -9.51
N CYS A 117 -9.19 5.64 -9.88
CA CYS A 117 -9.31 4.37 -9.16
C CYS A 117 -7.94 3.77 -8.86
N VAL A 118 -7.56 2.69 -9.55
CA VAL A 118 -6.29 1.98 -9.34
C VAL A 118 -5.09 2.67 -9.99
N GLY A 119 -5.26 3.68 -10.83
CA GLY A 119 -4.17 4.33 -11.56
C GLY A 119 -4.23 4.12 -13.08
N PRO A 120 -3.43 4.85 -13.87
CA PRO A 120 -3.35 4.75 -15.33
C PRO A 120 -2.94 3.35 -15.81
N VAL A 121 -3.44 2.93 -16.98
CA VAL A 121 -3.19 1.60 -17.55
C VAL A 121 -1.71 1.37 -17.83
N GLU A 122 -0.97 2.43 -18.15
CA GLU A 122 0.48 2.40 -18.39
C GLU A 122 1.28 1.97 -17.16
N GLU A 123 0.74 2.21 -15.95
CA GLU A 123 1.37 1.89 -14.68
C GLU A 123 0.85 0.56 -14.10
N VAL A 124 -0.45 0.29 -14.23
CA VAL A 124 -1.09 -0.90 -13.63
C VAL A 124 -1.35 -2.05 -14.61
N GLY A 125 -1.22 -1.84 -15.91
CA GLY A 125 -1.51 -2.81 -16.96
C GLY A 125 -3.01 -3.03 -17.23
N ASP A 126 -3.30 -3.86 -18.25
CA ASP A 126 -4.66 -4.08 -18.78
C ASP A 126 -5.64 -4.69 -17.76
N ASN A 127 -5.12 -5.37 -16.74
CA ASN A 127 -5.90 -6.07 -15.72
C ASN A 127 -5.78 -5.43 -14.32
N GLY A 128 -5.33 -4.17 -14.23
CA GLY A 128 -5.08 -3.48 -12.96
C GLY A 128 -6.22 -3.61 -11.94
N LYS A 129 -7.46 -3.32 -12.35
CA LYS A 129 -8.65 -3.47 -11.49
C LYS A 129 -8.83 -4.87 -10.93
N THR A 130 -8.67 -5.88 -11.77
CA THR A 130 -8.86 -7.28 -11.40
C THR A 130 -7.79 -7.70 -10.40
N HIS A 131 -6.52 -7.38 -10.68
CA HIS A 131 -5.39 -7.71 -9.83
C HIS A 131 -5.47 -6.99 -8.47
N THR A 132 -5.75 -5.68 -8.47
CA THR A 132 -5.92 -4.90 -7.23
C THR A 132 -7.12 -5.41 -6.42
N SER A 133 -8.27 -5.67 -7.05
CA SER A 133 -9.44 -6.20 -6.35
C SER A 133 -9.18 -7.56 -5.71
N TRP A 134 -8.45 -8.44 -6.42
CA TRP A 134 -8.03 -9.74 -5.89
C TRP A 134 -7.13 -9.56 -4.66
N PHE A 135 -6.13 -8.70 -4.74
CA PHE A 135 -5.19 -8.47 -3.64
C PHE A 135 -5.87 -7.89 -2.40
N LEU A 136 -6.68 -6.84 -2.56
CA LEU A 136 -7.37 -6.21 -1.42
C LEU A 136 -8.37 -7.16 -0.74
N LYS A 137 -9.02 -8.05 -1.48
CA LYS A 137 -9.86 -9.12 -0.90
C LYS A 137 -9.01 -10.14 -0.15
N GLY A 138 -7.88 -10.55 -0.72
CA GLY A 138 -6.95 -11.46 -0.06
C GLY A 138 -6.45 -10.93 1.28
N VAL A 139 -6.23 -9.61 1.38
CA VAL A 139 -5.84 -8.96 2.64
C VAL A 139 -6.99 -8.95 3.66
N LEU A 140 -8.23 -8.66 3.24
CA LEU A 140 -9.39 -8.69 4.13
C LEU A 140 -9.61 -10.07 4.77
N ASP A 141 -9.27 -11.15 4.07
CA ASP A 141 -9.37 -12.51 4.60
C ASP A 141 -8.29 -12.83 5.66
N HIS A 142 -7.28 -11.98 5.83
CA HIS A 142 -6.12 -12.20 6.72
C HIS A 142 -6.01 -11.23 7.90
N GLY A 143 -6.72 -10.11 7.86
CA GLY A 143 -6.69 -9.09 8.91
C GLY A 143 -5.36 -8.33 9.03
N PRO A 144 -5.30 -7.29 9.88
CA PRO A 144 -4.12 -6.44 10.07
C PRO A 144 -3.02 -7.08 10.93
N GLU A 145 -3.21 -8.30 11.45
CA GLU A 145 -2.38 -8.90 12.51
C GLU A 145 -0.89 -9.09 12.10
N GLN A 146 -0.57 -9.00 10.82
CA GLN A 146 0.80 -9.07 10.29
C GLN A 146 1.60 -7.75 10.45
N GLN A 147 1.03 -6.70 11.05
CA GLN A 147 1.72 -5.44 11.36
C GLN A 147 2.64 -5.51 12.58
N THR A 148 2.84 -6.70 13.15
CA THR A 148 3.65 -6.92 14.36
C THR A 148 4.83 -7.86 14.12
N THR A 149 5.55 -7.71 13.00
CA THR A 149 6.89 -8.30 12.90
C THR A 149 7.88 -7.40 13.63
N GLU A 150 8.57 -7.95 14.64
CA GLU A 150 9.58 -7.29 15.45
C GLU A 150 10.48 -6.38 14.60
N VAL A 151 10.43 -5.08 14.87
CA VAL A 151 11.35 -4.11 14.27
C VAL A 151 12.75 -4.53 14.69
N PHE A 152 13.52 -5.08 13.77
CA PHE A 152 14.95 -5.33 13.98
C PHE A 152 15.61 -3.99 14.31
N THR A 153 16.00 -3.83 15.57
CA THR A 153 16.92 -2.77 16.00
C THR A 153 18.24 -2.97 15.27
N PRO A 154 18.78 -1.96 14.56
CA PRO A 154 20.13 -2.05 14.01
C PRO A 154 21.10 -2.28 15.17
N THR A 155 21.85 -3.38 15.11
CA THR A 155 22.98 -3.62 16.02
C THR A 155 24.03 -2.54 15.79
N GLU A 156 24.48 -1.88 16.88
CA GLU A 156 25.57 -0.91 16.91
C GLU A 156 26.88 -1.41 16.27
#